data_AF-A0A1E5IS71-F1
#
_entry.id   AF-A0A1E5IS71-F1
#
_cell.length_a   1.000
_cell.length_b   1.000
_cell.length_c   1.000
_cell.angle_alpha   90.00
_cell.angle_beta   90.00
_cell.angle_gamma   90.00
#
_symmetry.space_group_name_H-M   'P 1'
#
loop_
_entity.id
_entity.type
_entity.pdbx_description
1 polymer ?
#
loop_
_entity_poly.entity_id
_entity_poly.type
_entity_poly.pdbx_seq_one_letter_code
_entity_poly.pdbx_strand_id
1 'polypeptide(L)'
;MVKVTPYLEFDDEAQQLFDRTCSETVHLTFSESAILAHLLTMPDAICDKDLLLQVGWPDRVVAATSLTQCISTLRRKLEPYPEIQLKTIARRGYQLHVSAKSHVTMLAVNDAESIKDALIDVSLMVKIGGILVLLGIIATLWYGSDYHQVMKQTGHWQADKSIDLNIGGTTRPLTLIYPRDEQSLHPSMWQKHIAPETNKIVGMDAFNGFALTDGNHYSVATCPPDAAGNCVGEHIINLTATDLAPAGLDMQQFMALSELMENRIRFNRILIPATASDSADLVEHHYHGDIYFPVANELLVRADMSISMVYEKPLSGKFYSSACITDQDCMTTPIKYQVRGIFEQYRQQIGELDVDVFHVKVQQKDLIKPDVVSDSAMHFYREIRKHNIRDEELFYYRIYTDKETAVWVVPLLGNLITWTKYEKVAL
;
A
#
# COMPACT_ATOMS: atom_id res chain seq x y z
N MET A 1 38.29 -0.65 61.21
CA MET A 1 37.87 -0.47 59.81
C MET A 1 36.38 -0.71 59.64
N VAL A 2 35.65 0.34 59.30
CA VAL A 2 34.20 0.32 58.99
C VAL A 2 34.04 0.28 57.47
N LYS A 3 33.29 -0.70 56.95
CA LYS A 3 32.99 -0.77 55.51
C LYS A 3 31.89 0.24 55.19
N VAL A 4 32.21 1.26 54.40
CA VAL A 4 31.26 2.31 54.00
C VAL A 4 30.54 1.91 52.71
N THR A 5 31.28 1.35 51.76
CA THR A 5 30.75 0.71 50.54
C THR A 5 31.50 -0.62 50.31
N PRO A 6 31.15 -1.45 49.31
CA PRO A 6 31.87 -2.69 49.03
C PRO A 6 33.37 -2.52 48.72
N TYR A 7 33.79 -1.31 48.33
CA TYR A 7 35.17 -0.98 47.97
C TYR A 7 35.79 0.15 48.79
N LEU A 8 34.99 0.98 49.49
CA LEU A 8 35.48 2.05 50.36
C LEU A 8 35.46 1.61 51.82
N GLU A 9 36.65 1.54 52.42
CA GLU A 9 36.85 1.21 53.83
C GLU A 9 37.30 2.45 54.59
N PHE A 10 36.61 2.78 55.68
CA PHE A 10 36.97 3.88 56.56
C PHE A 10 37.74 3.33 57.77
N ASP A 11 38.95 3.85 57.99
CA ASP A 11 39.76 3.58 59.16
C ASP A 11 39.77 4.81 60.08
N ASP A 12 39.02 4.70 61.19
CA ASP A 12 38.88 5.77 62.17
C ASP A 12 40.18 5.97 63.00
N GLU A 13 40.95 4.89 63.23
CA GLU A 13 42.22 4.97 63.96
C GLU A 13 43.31 5.62 63.10
N ALA A 14 43.33 5.30 61.81
CA ALA A 14 44.29 5.86 60.85
C ALA A 14 43.84 7.18 60.19
N GLN A 15 42.60 7.63 60.45
CA GLN A 15 41.95 8.81 59.87
C GLN A 15 41.99 8.81 58.34
N GLN A 16 41.70 7.67 57.73
CA GLN A 16 41.88 7.45 56.29
C GLN A 16 40.68 6.74 55.67
N LEU A 17 40.35 7.11 54.44
CA LEU A 17 39.47 6.35 53.55
C LEU A 17 40.33 5.58 52.56
N PHE A 18 40.18 4.26 52.52
CA PHE A 18 40.87 3.37 51.61
C PHE A 18 39.93 2.90 50.52
N ASP A 19 40.28 3.19 49.27
CA ASP A 19 39.54 2.73 48.10
C ASP A 19 40.22 1.50 47.48
N ARG A 20 39.55 0.36 47.56
CA ARG A 20 40.03 -0.91 47.00
C ARG A 20 40.05 -0.95 45.48
N THR A 21 39.28 -0.10 44.78
CA THR A 21 39.22 -0.11 43.31
C THR A 21 40.41 0.60 42.67
N CYS A 22 40.84 1.72 43.26
CA CYS A 22 41.97 2.51 42.77
C CYS A 22 43.25 2.36 43.61
N SER A 23 43.21 1.62 44.72
CA SER A 23 44.31 1.52 45.71
C SER A 23 44.79 2.88 46.21
N GLU A 24 43.87 3.84 46.33
CA GLU A 24 44.14 5.20 46.76
C GLU A 24 43.71 5.39 48.22
N THR A 25 44.49 6.18 48.97
CA THR A 25 44.24 6.48 50.37
C THR A 25 43.99 7.97 50.54
N VAL A 26 42.79 8.34 50.97
CA VAL A 26 42.42 9.73 51.24
C VAL A 26 42.57 10.03 52.73
N HIS A 27 43.51 10.88 53.08
CA HIS A 27 43.72 11.33 54.45
C HIS A 27 42.63 12.32 54.89
N LEU A 28 42.05 12.09 56.06
CA LEU A 28 41.09 12.95 56.74
C LEU A 28 41.77 13.64 57.94
N THR A 29 41.34 14.86 58.24
CA THR A 29 41.73 15.51 59.51
C THR A 29 40.95 14.88 60.67
N PHE A 30 41.43 15.04 61.90
CA PHE A 30 40.73 14.54 63.10
C PHE A 30 39.23 14.89 63.12
N SER A 31 38.89 16.16 62.89
CA SER A 31 37.50 16.61 62.90
C SER A 31 36.68 16.04 61.74
N GLU A 32 37.28 15.84 60.56
CA GLU A 32 36.63 15.20 59.41
C GLU A 32 36.35 13.72 59.68
N SER A 33 37.33 13.00 60.24
CA SER A 33 37.22 11.59 60.62
C SER A 33 36.14 11.39 61.69
N ALA A 34 36.18 12.17 62.78
CA ALA A 34 35.23 12.06 63.88
C ALA A 34 33.78 12.36 63.44
N ILE A 35 33.59 13.38 62.60
CA ILE A 35 32.26 13.71 62.04
C ILE A 35 31.77 12.59 61.11
N LEU A 36 32.65 12.08 60.24
CA LEU A 36 32.28 11.00 59.32
C LEU A 36 31.95 9.70 60.08
N ALA A 37 32.75 9.32 61.08
CA ALA A 37 32.51 8.16 61.94
C ALA A 37 31.14 8.23 62.63
N HIS A 38 30.79 9.41 63.15
CA HIS A 38 29.51 9.63 63.82
C HIS A 38 28.33 9.55 62.84
N LEU A 39 28.47 10.14 61.65
CA LEU A 39 27.45 10.08 60.60
C LEU A 39 27.27 8.65 60.05
N LEU A 40 28.33 7.85 60.00
CA LEU A 40 28.27 6.44 59.58
C LEU A 40 27.61 5.52 60.62
N THR A 41 27.63 5.91 61.91
CA THR A 41 26.96 5.16 62.98
C THR A 41 25.43 5.30 62.89
N MET A 42 24.94 6.39 62.32
CA MET A 42 23.51 6.67 62.13
C MET A 42 23.22 7.08 60.68
N PRO A 43 23.33 6.14 59.71
CA PRO A 43 23.02 6.44 58.32
C PRO A 43 21.55 6.87 58.20
N ASP A 44 21.28 7.85 57.36
CA ASP A 44 19.94 8.42 57.13
C ASP A 44 19.28 9.11 58.33
N ALA A 45 19.96 9.26 59.47
CA ALA A 45 19.50 10.12 60.56
C ALA A 45 19.93 11.58 60.35
N ILE A 46 19.09 12.52 60.80
CA ILE A 46 19.47 13.94 60.79
C ILE A 46 20.25 14.22 62.08
N CYS A 47 21.55 14.54 61.93
CA CYS A 47 22.41 14.93 63.03
C CYS A 47 22.38 16.44 63.22
N ASP A 48 22.14 16.88 64.46
CA ASP A 48 22.08 18.30 64.82
C ASP A 48 23.47 18.96 64.75
N LYS A 49 23.50 20.26 64.46
CA LYS A 49 24.73 21.03 64.29
C LYS A 49 25.55 21.12 65.58
N ASP A 50 24.87 21.31 66.72
CA ASP A 50 25.55 21.43 68.02
C ASP A 50 26.20 20.11 68.44
N LEU A 51 25.54 18.98 68.14
CA LEU A 51 26.09 17.65 68.35
C LEU A 51 27.32 17.39 67.47
N LEU A 52 27.26 17.75 66.19
CA LEU A 52 28.39 17.57 65.26
C LEU A 52 29.58 18.50 65.60
N LEU A 53 29.32 19.69 66.13
CA LEU A 53 30.36 20.57 66.67
C LEU A 53 31.07 19.94 67.88
N GLN A 54 30.32 19.36 68.80
CA GLN A 54 30.88 18.68 69.97
C GLN A 54 31.70 17.44 69.60
N VAL A 55 31.25 16.67 68.61
CA VAL A 55 31.95 15.48 68.12
C VAL A 55 33.24 15.83 67.38
N GLY A 56 33.21 16.82 66.48
CA GLY A 56 34.39 17.19 65.68
C GLY A 56 35.47 17.96 66.46
N TRP A 57 35.08 18.63 67.55
CA TRP A 57 35.95 19.45 68.39
C TRP A 57 35.63 19.27 69.88
N PRO A 58 35.94 18.10 70.46
CA PRO A 58 35.78 17.90 71.89
C PRO A 58 36.61 18.95 72.65
N ASP A 59 35.99 19.58 73.64
CA ASP A 59 36.61 20.57 74.54
C ASP A 59 37.11 21.87 73.88
N ARG A 60 36.61 22.23 72.68
CA ARG A 60 36.94 23.51 72.02
C ARG A 60 35.70 24.24 71.54
N VAL A 61 35.59 25.53 71.89
CA VAL A 61 34.56 26.41 71.33
C VAL A 61 35.04 26.91 69.97
N VAL A 62 34.43 26.42 68.90
CA VAL A 62 34.71 26.84 67.51
C VAL A 62 33.51 27.57 66.91
N ALA A 63 33.76 28.41 65.91
CA ALA A 63 32.69 29.11 65.22
C ALA A 63 31.84 28.13 64.38
N ALA A 64 30.55 28.41 64.21
CA ALA A 64 29.65 27.59 63.37
C ALA A 64 30.11 27.51 61.89
N THR A 65 30.93 28.45 61.44
CA THR A 65 31.58 28.42 60.12
C THR A 65 32.58 27.27 59.99
N SER A 66 33.20 26.82 61.08
CA SER A 66 34.15 25.70 61.09
C SER A 66 33.48 24.37 60.71
N LEU A 67 32.27 24.10 61.22
CA LEU A 67 31.48 22.92 60.80
C LEU A 67 31.12 23.01 59.31
N THR A 68 30.72 24.20 58.85
CA THR A 68 30.36 24.40 57.44
C THR A 68 31.55 24.14 56.51
N GLN A 69 32.74 24.60 56.89
CA GLN A 69 33.99 24.35 56.14
C GLN A 69 34.37 22.87 56.15
N CYS A 70 34.30 22.20 57.31
CA CYS A 70 34.58 20.76 57.43
C CYS A 70 33.63 19.90 56.58
N ILE A 71 32.33 20.22 56.58
CA ILE A 71 31.35 19.53 55.73
C ILE A 71 31.64 19.79 54.24
N SER A 72 32.09 20.99 53.87
CA SER A 72 32.46 21.30 52.49
C SER A 72 33.72 20.56 52.04
N THR A 73 34.72 20.40 52.91
CA THR A 73 35.94 19.64 52.58
C THR A 73 35.66 18.15 52.51
N LEU A 74 34.85 17.61 53.43
CA LEU A 74 34.34 16.23 53.36
C LEU A 74 33.58 15.97 52.06
N ARG A 75 32.69 16.87 51.64
CA ARG A 75 31.98 16.73 50.35
C ARG A 75 32.92 16.63 49.17
N ARG A 76 33.95 17.47 49.11
CA ARG A 76 34.94 17.43 48.03
C ARG A 76 35.75 16.13 48.03
N LYS A 77 36.08 15.60 49.22
CA LYS A 77 36.77 14.30 49.36
C LYS A 77 35.88 13.12 49.03
N LEU A 78 34.56 13.25 49.20
CA LEU A 78 33.55 12.23 48.90
C LEU A 78 32.92 12.38 47.50
N GLU A 79 33.24 13.45 46.77
CA GLU A 79 32.74 13.74 45.41
C GLU A 79 33.01 12.61 44.40
N PRO A 80 34.16 11.89 44.45
CA PRO A 80 34.38 10.71 43.60
C PRO A 80 33.45 9.53 43.90
N TYR A 81 32.73 9.54 45.03
CA TYR A 81 31.87 8.45 45.51
C TYR A 81 30.40 8.87 45.49
N PRO A 82 29.70 8.83 44.34
CA PRO A 82 28.33 9.31 44.20
C PRO A 82 27.30 8.54 45.05
N GLU A 83 27.66 7.36 45.54
CA GLU A 83 26.87 6.55 46.48
C GLU A 83 26.75 7.18 47.88
N ILE A 84 27.71 8.03 48.27
CA ILE A 84 27.78 8.66 49.59
C ILE A 84 27.40 10.13 49.46
N GLN A 85 26.17 10.48 49.85
CA GLN A 85 25.67 11.84 49.75
C GLN A 85 25.52 12.49 51.11
N LEU A 86 26.33 13.52 51.36
CA LEU A 86 26.24 14.35 52.57
C LEU A 86 25.30 15.54 52.34
N LYS A 87 24.03 15.40 52.76
CA LYS A 87 22.96 16.39 52.55
C LYS A 87 22.86 17.37 53.72
N THR A 88 22.66 18.65 53.41
CA THR A 88 22.28 19.66 54.41
C THR A 88 20.77 19.76 54.48
N ILE A 89 20.18 19.52 55.65
CA ILE A 89 18.75 19.74 55.88
C ILE A 89 18.57 21.12 56.51
N ALA A 90 17.93 22.03 55.79
CA ALA A 90 17.72 23.41 56.22
C ALA A 90 17.09 23.46 57.63
N ARG A 91 17.71 24.26 58.52
CA ARG A 91 17.29 24.47 59.92
C ARG A 91 17.29 23.22 60.83
N ARG A 92 17.84 22.07 60.39
CA ARG A 92 17.88 20.83 61.20
C ARG A 92 19.25 20.19 61.33
N GLY A 93 20.15 20.36 60.36
CA GLY A 93 21.52 19.82 60.46
C GLY A 93 21.97 19.09 59.19
N TYR A 94 22.71 17.99 59.36
CA TYR A 94 23.32 17.23 58.27
C TYR A 94 22.92 15.76 58.31
N GLN A 95 22.82 15.13 57.15
CA GLN A 95 22.42 13.74 57.00
C GLN A 95 23.36 13.07 55.99
N LEU A 96 23.85 11.88 56.32
CA LEU A 96 24.64 11.05 55.41
C LEU A 96 23.74 9.96 54.84
N HIS A 97 23.58 9.97 53.51
CA HIS A 97 22.87 8.94 52.78
C HIS A 97 23.86 8.05 52.05
N VAL A 98 23.83 6.75 52.33
CA VAL A 98 24.67 5.75 51.66
C VAL A 98 23.76 4.85 50.83
N SER A 99 23.73 5.07 49.52
CA SER A 99 22.91 4.29 48.60
C SER A 99 23.68 3.05 48.16
N ALA A 100 23.29 1.87 48.63
CA ALA A 100 23.75 0.61 48.05
C ALA A 100 23.11 0.41 46.67
N LYS A 101 23.72 0.95 45.60
CA LYS A 101 23.22 0.68 44.25
C LYS A 101 23.52 -0.78 43.87
N SER A 102 22.44 -1.52 43.63
CA SER A 102 22.41 -2.73 42.82
C SER A 102 23.17 -2.50 41.52
N HIS A 103 24.10 -3.39 41.20
CA HIS A 103 24.82 -3.44 39.92
C HIS A 103 23.83 -3.31 38.75
N VAL A 104 23.71 -2.13 38.18
CA VAL A 104 23.25 -1.93 36.81
C VAL A 104 24.40 -1.22 36.13
N THR A 105 25.27 -2.03 35.53
CA THR A 105 26.38 -1.61 34.69
C THR A 105 25.80 -0.84 33.51
N MET A 106 25.69 0.49 33.63
CA MET A 106 25.50 1.38 32.50
C MET A 106 26.86 1.52 31.81
N LEU A 107 27.15 0.63 30.87
CA LEU A 107 28.24 0.81 29.93
C LEU A 107 27.88 2.01 29.03
N ALA A 108 28.77 2.99 29.01
CA ALA A 108 28.71 4.13 28.11
C ALA A 108 28.73 3.61 26.66
N VAL A 109 27.58 3.69 25.99
CA VAL A 109 27.44 3.36 24.57
C VAL A 109 28.04 4.50 23.77
N ASN A 110 29.36 4.48 23.57
CA ASN A 110 29.99 5.33 22.56
C ASN A 110 31.16 4.69 21.82
N ASP A 111 31.46 3.42 22.07
CA ASP A 111 32.45 2.68 21.29
C ASP A 111 31.76 1.81 20.24
N ALA A 112 32.15 1.98 18.98
CA ALA A 112 31.70 1.15 17.86
C ALA A 112 32.06 -0.34 18.06
N GLU A 113 33.03 -0.64 18.93
CA GLU A 113 33.35 -2.00 19.40
C GLU A 113 32.36 -2.50 20.45
N SER A 114 31.89 -1.65 21.37
CA SER A 114 30.88 -1.99 22.37
C SER A 114 29.51 -2.30 21.74
N ILE A 115 29.15 -1.63 20.65
CA ILE A 115 27.91 -1.95 19.89
C ILE A 115 28.02 -3.33 19.22
N LYS A 116 29.22 -3.71 18.75
CA LYS A 116 29.46 -5.04 18.15
C LYS A 116 29.43 -6.14 19.20
N ASP A 117 30.06 -5.92 20.35
CA ASP A 117 30.05 -6.90 21.45
C ASP A 117 28.66 -7.04 22.07
N ALA A 118 27.90 -5.95 22.21
CA ALA A 118 26.50 -6.01 22.65
C ALA A 118 25.60 -6.75 21.64
N LEU A 119 25.84 -6.65 20.33
CA LEU A 119 25.12 -7.44 19.33
C LEU A 119 25.48 -8.94 19.39
N ILE A 120 26.69 -9.28 19.83
CA ILE A 120 27.16 -10.66 19.93
C ILE A 120 26.67 -11.32 21.23
N ASP A 121 26.62 -10.58 22.34
CA ASP A 121 26.30 -11.07 23.69
C ASP A 121 24.78 -11.18 24.00
N VAL A 122 23.93 -10.77 23.06
CA VAL A 122 22.48 -11.01 23.15
C VAL A 122 22.17 -12.49 22.92
N SER A 123 21.42 -13.09 23.87
CA SER A 123 20.96 -14.48 23.81
C SER A 123 20.36 -14.83 22.44
N LEU A 124 20.69 -16.01 21.91
CA LEU A 124 20.18 -16.52 20.63
C LEU A 124 18.65 -16.40 20.52
N MET A 125 17.92 -16.61 21.63
CA MET A 125 16.46 -16.49 21.67
C MET A 125 15.95 -15.06 21.46
N VAL A 126 16.68 -14.06 21.93
CA VAL A 126 16.32 -12.64 21.71
C VAL A 126 16.62 -12.24 20.27
N LYS A 127 17.70 -12.76 19.67
CA LYS A 127 17.99 -12.57 18.23
C LYS A 127 16.91 -13.19 17.37
N ILE A 128 16.51 -14.43 17.67
CA ILE A 128 15.41 -15.13 16.98
C ILE A 128 14.10 -14.35 17.16
N GLY A 129 13.78 -13.90 18.37
CA GLY A 129 12.60 -13.09 18.65
C GLY A 129 12.59 -11.78 17.87
N GLY A 130 13.71 -11.06 17.83
CA GLY A 130 13.86 -9.83 17.05
C GLY A 130 13.71 -10.06 15.54
N ILE A 131 14.28 -11.14 15.00
CA ILE A 131 14.13 -11.53 13.60
C ILE A 131 12.66 -11.85 13.30
N LEU A 132 11.96 -12.59 14.17
CA LEU A 132 10.54 -12.92 13.98
C LEU A 132 9.65 -11.66 14.00
N VAL A 133 9.93 -10.71 14.90
CA VAL A 133 9.23 -9.43 14.94
C VAL A 133 9.49 -8.64 13.66
N LEU A 134 10.74 -8.55 13.21
CA LEU A 134 11.10 -7.87 11.96
C LEU A 134 10.42 -8.52 10.75
N LEU A 135 10.43 -9.85 10.65
CA LEU A 135 9.73 -10.60 9.61
C LEU A 135 8.22 -10.36 9.68
N GLY A 136 7.64 -10.29 10.88
CA GLY A 136 6.23 -9.95 11.07
C GLY A 136 5.88 -8.54 10.57
N ILE A 137 6.74 -7.55 10.84
CA ILE A 137 6.58 -6.18 10.33
C ILE A 137 6.69 -6.17 8.80
N ILE A 138 7.71 -6.82 8.22
CA ILE A 138 7.89 -6.91 6.77
C ILE A 138 6.68 -7.59 6.11
N ALA A 139 6.19 -8.70 6.68
CA ALA A 139 5.02 -9.41 6.17
C ALA A 139 3.76 -8.54 6.24
N THR A 140 3.59 -7.75 7.31
CA THR A 140 2.46 -6.84 7.46
C THR A 140 2.52 -5.70 6.44
N LEU A 141 3.71 -5.09 6.26
CA LEU A 141 3.93 -4.06 5.25
C LEU A 141 3.71 -4.57 3.83
N TRP A 142 4.18 -5.79 3.53
CA TRP A 142 3.94 -6.43 2.24
C TRP A 142 2.45 -6.72 2.03
N TYR A 143 1.77 -7.29 3.03
CA TYR A 143 0.34 -7.62 2.95
C TYR A 143 -0.53 -6.38 2.74
N GLY A 144 -0.14 -5.25 3.35
CA GLY A 144 -0.80 -3.96 3.16
C GLY A 144 -0.38 -3.18 1.91
N SER A 145 0.55 -3.70 1.10
CA SER A 145 1.04 -3.01 -0.10
C SER A 145 0.11 -3.18 -1.30
N ASP A 146 0.08 -2.18 -2.18
CA ASP A 146 -0.65 -2.20 -3.45
C ASP A 146 -0.22 -3.40 -4.32
N TYR A 147 1.06 -3.76 -4.27
CA TYR A 147 1.58 -4.93 -4.98
C TYR A 147 0.90 -6.24 -4.54
N HIS A 148 0.70 -6.46 -3.23
CA HIS A 148 0.00 -7.64 -2.74
C HIS A 148 -1.48 -7.64 -3.16
N GLN A 149 -2.14 -6.48 -3.13
CA GLN A 149 -3.51 -6.36 -3.61
C GLN A 149 -3.61 -6.72 -5.09
N VAL A 150 -2.71 -6.19 -5.92
CA VAL A 150 -2.62 -6.52 -7.35
C VAL A 150 -2.39 -8.02 -7.55
N MET A 151 -1.45 -8.64 -6.82
CA MET A 151 -1.22 -10.09 -6.89
C MET A 151 -2.48 -10.89 -6.55
N LYS A 152 -3.23 -10.48 -5.51
CA LYS A 152 -4.46 -11.14 -5.10
C LYS A 152 -5.54 -11.01 -6.17
N GLN A 153 -5.71 -9.82 -6.75
CA GLN A 153 -6.71 -9.55 -7.79
C GLN A 153 -6.37 -10.30 -9.09
N THR A 154 -5.13 -10.26 -9.54
CA THR A 154 -4.71 -11.00 -10.74
C THR A 154 -4.76 -12.51 -10.52
N GLY A 155 -4.39 -12.97 -9.32
CA GLY A 155 -4.42 -14.39 -8.96
C GLY A 155 -5.82 -15.00 -8.87
N HIS A 156 -6.89 -14.21 -8.99
CA HIS A 156 -8.27 -14.69 -9.11
C HIS A 156 -8.57 -15.23 -10.52
N TRP A 157 -7.86 -14.75 -11.53
CA TRP A 157 -8.08 -15.08 -12.94
C TRP A 157 -7.25 -16.28 -13.41
N GLN A 158 -7.78 -17.01 -14.38
CA GLN A 158 -7.13 -18.10 -15.10
C GLN A 158 -7.27 -17.88 -16.61
N ALA A 159 -6.28 -18.37 -17.38
CA ALA A 159 -6.27 -18.31 -18.84
C ALA A 159 -5.64 -19.55 -19.48
N ASP A 160 -5.84 -20.72 -18.87
CA ASP A 160 -5.29 -22.02 -19.27
C ASP A 160 -6.18 -22.80 -20.27
N LYS A 161 -7.33 -22.23 -20.64
CA LYS A 161 -8.31 -22.87 -21.53
C LYS A 161 -8.56 -22.03 -22.78
N SER A 162 -9.03 -22.70 -23.83
CA SER A 162 -9.59 -22.06 -25.01
C SER A 162 -11.00 -22.56 -25.28
N ILE A 163 -11.79 -21.73 -25.97
CA ILE A 163 -13.13 -22.10 -26.44
C ILE A 163 -13.25 -21.84 -27.94
N ASP A 164 -13.87 -22.78 -28.65
CA ASP A 164 -14.15 -22.62 -30.07
C ASP A 164 -15.45 -21.84 -30.25
N LEU A 165 -15.37 -20.67 -30.89
CA LEU A 165 -16.54 -19.87 -31.26
C LEU A 165 -16.60 -19.68 -32.77
N ASN A 166 -17.81 -19.79 -33.31
CA ASN A 166 -18.13 -19.47 -34.69
C ASN A 166 -18.64 -18.03 -34.76
N ILE A 167 -17.83 -17.14 -35.34
CA ILE A 167 -18.16 -15.73 -35.54
C ILE A 167 -18.01 -15.43 -37.03
N GLY A 168 -19.06 -14.91 -37.64
CA GLY A 168 -19.08 -14.56 -39.05
C GLY A 168 -18.98 -15.76 -40.01
N GLY A 169 -19.24 -16.99 -39.53
CA GLY A 169 -19.16 -18.21 -40.33
C GLY A 169 -17.81 -18.93 -40.21
N THR A 170 -16.89 -18.38 -39.43
CA THR A 170 -15.54 -18.92 -39.21
C THR A 170 -15.39 -19.37 -37.75
N THR A 171 -14.98 -20.62 -37.53
CA THR A 171 -14.74 -21.15 -36.18
C THR A 171 -13.27 -21.02 -35.80
N ARG A 172 -12.98 -20.41 -34.65
CA ARG A 172 -11.61 -20.26 -34.12
C ARG A 172 -11.56 -20.54 -32.62
N PRO A 173 -10.46 -21.12 -32.11
CA PRO A 173 -10.20 -21.18 -30.69
C PRO A 173 -9.83 -19.78 -30.17
N LEU A 174 -10.51 -19.34 -29.12
CA LEU A 174 -10.19 -18.10 -28.41
C LEU A 174 -9.65 -18.43 -27.03
N THR A 175 -8.61 -17.69 -26.60
CA THR A 175 -8.11 -17.78 -25.22
C THR A 175 -9.20 -17.33 -24.26
N LEU A 176 -9.53 -18.18 -23.28
CA LEU A 176 -10.59 -17.93 -22.31
C LEU A 176 -10.01 -17.41 -21.00
N ILE A 177 -10.52 -16.27 -20.53
CA ILE A 177 -10.18 -15.67 -19.23
C ILE A 177 -11.38 -15.83 -18.28
N TYR A 178 -11.14 -16.37 -17.10
CA TYR A 178 -12.22 -16.70 -16.16
C TYR A 178 -11.75 -16.76 -14.70
N PRO A 179 -12.64 -16.54 -13.71
CA PRO A 179 -12.36 -16.77 -12.29
C PRO A 179 -12.00 -18.22 -12.00
N ARG A 180 -11.07 -18.46 -11.07
CA ARG A 180 -10.66 -19.82 -10.66
C ARG A 180 -11.83 -20.74 -10.24
N ASP A 181 -12.87 -20.17 -9.66
CA ASP A 181 -14.00 -20.93 -9.11
C ASP A 181 -15.18 -21.06 -10.11
N GLU A 182 -15.03 -20.55 -11.34
CA GLU A 182 -16.10 -20.56 -12.35
C GLU A 182 -16.22 -21.91 -13.06
N GLN A 183 -17.46 -22.41 -13.17
CA GLN A 183 -17.76 -23.73 -13.76
C GLN A 183 -18.48 -23.63 -15.10
N SER A 184 -19.15 -22.51 -15.37
CA SER A 184 -19.98 -22.29 -16.56
C SER A 184 -19.15 -21.82 -17.75
N LEU A 185 -18.16 -22.63 -18.15
CA LEU A 185 -17.19 -22.30 -19.19
C LEU A 185 -17.53 -22.88 -20.57
N HIS A 186 -18.72 -23.45 -20.73
CA HIS A 186 -19.12 -24.10 -21.97
C HIS A 186 -19.29 -23.05 -23.11
N PRO A 187 -18.78 -23.30 -24.34
CA PRO A 187 -18.83 -22.32 -25.44
C PRO A 187 -20.24 -21.80 -25.77
N SER A 188 -21.27 -22.59 -25.50
CA SER A 188 -22.67 -22.19 -25.69
C SER A 188 -23.07 -20.95 -24.89
N MET A 189 -22.36 -20.62 -23.81
CA MET A 189 -22.65 -19.41 -23.03
C MET A 189 -22.40 -18.13 -23.83
N TRP A 190 -21.46 -18.17 -24.78
CA TRP A 190 -21.23 -17.09 -25.76
C TRP A 190 -22.03 -17.33 -27.04
N GLN A 191 -21.93 -18.54 -27.61
CA GLN A 191 -22.43 -18.83 -28.96
C GLN A 191 -23.95 -18.68 -29.10
N LYS A 192 -24.74 -18.99 -28.05
CA LYS A 192 -26.21 -18.95 -28.11
C LYS A 192 -26.79 -17.56 -28.38
N HIS A 193 -26.00 -16.50 -28.18
CA HIS A 193 -26.44 -15.13 -28.41
C HIS A 193 -26.36 -14.70 -29.87
N ILE A 194 -25.72 -15.50 -30.73
CA ILE A 194 -25.58 -15.26 -32.17
C ILE A 194 -26.55 -16.17 -32.91
N ALA A 195 -27.41 -15.60 -33.76
CA ALA A 195 -28.36 -16.37 -34.56
C ALA A 195 -27.62 -17.20 -35.63
N PRO A 196 -27.68 -18.55 -35.58
CA PRO A 196 -26.87 -19.42 -36.43
C PRO A 196 -27.17 -19.28 -37.92
N GLU A 197 -28.43 -19.02 -38.29
CA GLU A 197 -28.89 -18.84 -39.67
C GLU A 197 -28.28 -17.61 -40.35
N THR A 198 -27.92 -16.59 -39.57
CA THR A 198 -27.40 -15.31 -40.04
C THR A 198 -25.92 -15.11 -39.74
N ASN A 199 -25.28 -16.10 -39.09
CA ASN A 199 -23.88 -16.02 -38.66
C ASN A 199 -22.90 -16.17 -39.84
N LYS A 200 -22.90 -15.19 -40.73
CA LYS A 200 -22.03 -15.11 -41.90
C LYS A 200 -21.69 -13.65 -42.18
N ILE A 201 -20.40 -13.31 -42.11
CA ILE A 201 -19.90 -11.97 -42.42
C ILE A 201 -19.03 -12.09 -43.67
N VAL A 202 -19.37 -11.34 -44.71
CA VAL A 202 -18.60 -11.32 -45.96
C VAL A 202 -17.22 -10.71 -45.68
N GLY A 203 -16.15 -11.42 -46.04
CA GLY A 203 -14.77 -10.97 -45.85
C GLY A 203 -14.15 -11.31 -44.50
N MET A 204 -14.87 -11.99 -43.60
CA MET A 204 -14.32 -12.47 -42.32
C MET A 204 -13.80 -13.92 -42.46
N ASP A 205 -12.65 -14.07 -43.12
CA ASP A 205 -12.04 -15.39 -43.36
C ASP A 205 -11.14 -15.85 -42.19
N ALA A 206 -10.69 -14.91 -41.35
CA ALA A 206 -9.89 -15.18 -40.16
C ALA A 206 -10.09 -14.09 -39.11
N PHE A 207 -9.98 -14.47 -37.83
CA PHE A 207 -9.91 -13.55 -36.70
C PHE A 207 -9.03 -14.13 -35.58
N ASN A 208 -8.49 -13.22 -34.78
CA ASN A 208 -7.95 -13.49 -33.46
C ASN A 208 -8.94 -12.97 -32.42
N GLY A 209 -8.92 -13.52 -31.22
CA GLY A 209 -9.89 -13.14 -30.21
C GLY A 209 -9.61 -13.67 -28.83
N PHE A 210 -10.33 -13.10 -27.88
CA PHE A 210 -10.33 -13.49 -26.49
C PHE A 210 -11.77 -13.59 -26.02
N ALA A 211 -12.04 -14.57 -25.16
CA ALA A 211 -13.31 -14.69 -24.46
C ALA A 211 -13.08 -14.46 -22.98
N LEU A 212 -14.06 -13.85 -22.31
CA LEU A 212 -14.02 -13.64 -20.87
C LEU A 212 -15.38 -13.88 -20.25
N THR A 213 -15.38 -14.46 -19.05
CA THR A 213 -16.53 -14.43 -18.16
C THR A 213 -16.11 -13.98 -16.77
N ASP A 214 -16.96 -13.22 -16.08
CA ASP A 214 -16.83 -12.88 -14.66
C ASP A 214 -17.78 -13.70 -13.77
N GLY A 215 -18.43 -14.72 -14.35
CA GLY A 215 -19.47 -15.54 -13.73
C GLY A 215 -20.90 -15.03 -13.95
N ASN A 216 -21.08 -13.74 -14.27
CA ASN A 216 -22.40 -13.16 -14.58
C ASN A 216 -22.53 -12.76 -16.06
N HIS A 217 -21.42 -12.33 -16.66
CA HIS A 217 -21.33 -11.83 -18.02
C HIS A 217 -20.47 -12.76 -18.87
N TYR A 218 -20.78 -12.81 -20.17
CA TYR A 218 -20.01 -13.57 -21.16
C TYR A 218 -19.65 -12.63 -22.30
N SER A 219 -18.39 -12.22 -22.33
CA SER A 219 -17.88 -11.23 -23.29
C SER A 219 -16.87 -11.86 -24.24
N VAL A 220 -16.83 -11.37 -25.47
CA VAL A 220 -15.90 -11.80 -26.51
C VAL A 220 -15.41 -10.58 -27.26
N ALA A 221 -14.12 -10.53 -27.53
CA ALA A 221 -13.45 -9.48 -28.29
C ALA A 221 -12.67 -10.13 -29.43
N THR A 222 -12.98 -9.76 -30.67
CA THR A 222 -12.31 -10.31 -31.86
C THR A 222 -11.86 -9.21 -32.81
N CYS A 223 -10.75 -9.48 -33.51
CA CYS A 223 -10.24 -8.63 -34.56
C CYS A 223 -9.68 -9.45 -35.73
N PRO A 224 -9.93 -9.05 -36.99
CA PRO A 224 -9.25 -9.59 -38.15
C PRO A 224 -7.73 -9.38 -38.09
N PRO A 225 -6.91 -10.39 -38.39
CA PRO A 225 -5.46 -10.27 -38.39
C PRO A 225 -4.92 -9.68 -39.71
N ASP A 226 -3.79 -9.00 -39.62
CA ASP A 226 -2.92 -8.65 -40.74
C ASP A 226 -2.07 -9.87 -41.18
N ALA A 227 -1.23 -9.70 -42.19
CA ALA A 227 -0.34 -10.76 -42.68
C ALA A 227 0.69 -11.24 -41.64
N ALA A 228 0.95 -10.45 -40.59
CA ALA A 228 1.84 -10.79 -39.48
C ALA A 228 1.08 -11.37 -38.26
N GLY A 229 -0.25 -11.45 -38.32
CA GLY A 229 -1.10 -11.93 -37.23
C GLY A 229 -1.52 -10.87 -36.20
N ASN A 230 -1.19 -9.58 -36.39
CA ASN A 230 -1.63 -8.49 -35.51
C ASN A 230 -3.02 -8.01 -35.90
N CYS A 231 -3.73 -7.33 -35.01
CA CYS A 231 -5.04 -6.80 -35.34
C CYS A 231 -4.93 -5.62 -36.34
N VAL A 232 -5.75 -5.63 -37.39
CA VAL A 232 -5.80 -4.54 -38.39
C VAL A 232 -6.43 -3.26 -37.83
N GLY A 233 -7.08 -3.33 -36.68
CA GLY A 233 -7.79 -2.19 -36.08
C GLY A 233 -9.10 -1.83 -36.80
N GLU A 234 -9.54 -2.64 -37.76
CA GLU A 234 -10.81 -2.50 -38.48
C GLU A 234 -11.69 -3.72 -38.24
N HIS A 235 -13.02 -3.53 -38.30
CA HIS A 235 -14.01 -4.58 -38.06
C HIS A 235 -13.81 -5.33 -36.73
N ILE A 236 -13.39 -4.61 -35.69
CA ILE A 236 -13.36 -5.12 -34.33
C ILE A 236 -14.79 -5.43 -33.89
N ILE A 237 -14.98 -6.60 -33.28
CA ILE A 237 -16.27 -7.00 -32.72
C ILE A 237 -16.07 -7.27 -31.23
N ASN A 238 -16.71 -6.47 -30.38
CA ASN A 238 -16.82 -6.74 -28.95
C ASN A 238 -18.28 -6.98 -28.59
N LEU A 239 -18.63 -8.21 -28.21
CA LEU A 239 -19.98 -8.58 -27.80
C LEU A 239 -19.97 -8.96 -26.32
N THR A 240 -21.00 -8.56 -25.58
CA THR A 240 -21.19 -8.97 -24.19
C THR A 240 -22.63 -9.41 -23.96
N ALA A 241 -22.80 -10.66 -23.55
CA ALA A 241 -24.08 -11.16 -23.05
C ALA A 241 -24.21 -10.84 -21.55
N THR A 242 -25.33 -10.20 -21.20
CA THR A 242 -25.70 -9.81 -19.82
C THR A 242 -26.81 -10.68 -19.23
N ASP A 243 -27.42 -11.56 -20.04
CA ASP A 243 -28.47 -12.50 -19.64
C ASP A 243 -28.11 -13.89 -20.18
N LEU A 244 -28.67 -14.93 -19.58
CA LEU A 244 -28.59 -16.31 -20.03
C LEU A 244 -29.55 -16.61 -21.19
N ALA A 245 -30.59 -15.78 -21.40
CA ALA A 245 -31.51 -15.94 -22.51
C ALA A 245 -30.80 -15.72 -23.88
N PRO A 246 -30.95 -16.62 -24.86
CA PRO A 246 -30.41 -16.42 -26.21
C PRO A 246 -30.90 -15.11 -26.82
N ALA A 247 -29.97 -14.23 -27.19
CA ALA A 247 -30.30 -12.91 -27.74
C ALA A 247 -30.70 -12.95 -29.23
N GLY A 248 -30.20 -13.94 -29.98
CA GLY A 248 -30.53 -14.10 -31.40
C GLY A 248 -29.99 -12.97 -32.29
N LEU A 249 -28.78 -12.48 -32.03
CA LEU A 249 -28.15 -11.40 -32.81
C LEU A 249 -27.97 -11.83 -34.27
N ASP A 250 -28.61 -11.10 -35.19
CA ASP A 250 -28.40 -11.23 -36.62
C ASP A 250 -27.07 -10.57 -37.01
N MET A 251 -26.06 -11.38 -37.33
CA MET A 251 -24.72 -10.87 -37.63
C MET A 251 -24.65 -10.06 -38.92
N GLN A 252 -25.52 -10.31 -39.91
CA GLN A 252 -25.51 -9.54 -41.15
C GLN A 252 -26.07 -8.14 -40.93
N GLN A 253 -27.19 -8.05 -40.20
CA GLN A 253 -27.77 -6.76 -39.81
C GLN A 253 -26.86 -6.03 -38.82
N PHE A 254 -26.23 -6.75 -37.89
CA PHE A 254 -25.29 -6.20 -36.92
C PHE A 254 -24.15 -5.45 -37.57
N MET A 255 -23.49 -5.99 -38.59
CA MET A 255 -22.34 -5.32 -39.23
C MET A 255 -22.71 -3.97 -39.85
N ALA A 256 -23.89 -3.87 -40.47
CA ALA A 256 -24.37 -2.60 -41.00
C ALA A 256 -24.80 -1.63 -39.89
N LEU A 257 -25.43 -2.17 -38.83
CA LEU A 257 -25.91 -1.38 -37.71
C LEU A 257 -24.75 -0.82 -36.87
N SER A 258 -23.72 -1.61 -36.60
CA SER A 258 -22.53 -1.20 -35.84
C SER A 258 -21.82 -0.05 -36.55
N GLU A 259 -21.60 -0.16 -37.86
CA GLU A 259 -21.01 0.91 -38.66
C GLU A 259 -21.83 2.20 -38.61
N LEU A 260 -23.17 2.09 -38.66
CA LEU A 260 -24.05 3.25 -38.50
C LEU A 260 -23.94 3.86 -37.10
N MET A 261 -23.92 3.04 -36.04
CA MET A 261 -23.84 3.51 -34.67
C MET A 261 -22.49 4.21 -34.40
N GLU A 262 -21.38 3.60 -34.82
CA GLU A 262 -20.01 4.12 -34.66
C GLU A 262 -19.82 5.48 -35.35
N ASN A 263 -20.38 5.64 -36.55
CA ASN A 263 -20.26 6.87 -37.33
C ASN A 263 -21.18 8.01 -36.84
N ARG A 264 -22.32 7.70 -36.22
CA ARG A 264 -23.33 8.71 -35.84
C ARG A 264 -22.82 9.66 -34.75
N ILE A 265 -22.32 9.13 -33.64
CA ILE A 265 -21.92 9.97 -32.50
C ILE A 265 -20.76 9.33 -31.74
N ARG A 266 -19.62 10.02 -31.71
CA ARG A 266 -18.49 9.73 -30.81
C ARG A 266 -18.56 10.67 -29.63
N PHE A 267 -19.14 10.20 -28.53
CA PHE A 267 -19.36 11.03 -27.34
C PHE A 267 -18.11 11.14 -26.47
N ASN A 268 -17.19 10.18 -26.59
CA ASN A 268 -16.03 10.03 -25.70
C ASN A 268 -14.69 10.47 -26.27
N ARG A 269 -14.66 11.33 -27.30
CA ARG A 269 -13.43 12.00 -27.73
C ARG A 269 -13.07 13.16 -26.78
N ILE A 270 -12.97 12.87 -25.49
CA ILE A 270 -12.50 13.81 -24.47
C ILE A 270 -10.98 13.72 -24.49
N LEU A 271 -10.37 14.40 -25.46
CA LEU A 271 -8.95 14.71 -25.39
C LEU A 271 -8.77 15.66 -24.22
N ILE A 272 -7.78 15.41 -23.36
CA ILE A 272 -7.50 16.30 -22.24
C ILE A 272 -7.21 17.69 -22.84
N PRO A 273 -7.96 18.74 -22.49
CA PRO A 273 -7.71 20.05 -23.07
C PRO A 273 -6.30 20.49 -22.69
N ALA A 274 -5.54 20.97 -23.69
CA ALA A 274 -4.23 21.57 -23.52
C ALA A 274 -4.33 22.79 -22.60
N THR A 275 -4.36 22.60 -21.29
CA THR A 275 -4.20 23.70 -20.34
C THR A 275 -2.74 24.11 -20.41
N ALA A 276 -2.52 25.35 -20.81
CA ALA A 276 -1.23 26.01 -20.90
C ALA A 276 -0.44 25.89 -19.57
N SER A 277 0.40 24.87 -19.48
CA SER A 277 1.49 24.81 -18.51
C SER A 277 2.68 24.12 -19.18
N ASP A 278 3.53 24.92 -19.81
CA ASP A 278 5.00 24.86 -20.02
C ASP A 278 5.81 23.54 -20.01
N SER A 279 5.22 22.34 -20.05
CA SER A 279 5.96 21.07 -20.16
C SER A 279 5.70 20.42 -21.51
N ALA A 280 6.60 20.66 -22.45
CA ALA A 280 6.52 20.29 -23.86
C ALA A 280 6.59 18.78 -24.20
N ASP A 281 6.33 17.85 -23.26
CA ASP A 281 6.57 16.41 -23.46
C ASP A 281 5.44 15.46 -22.96
N LEU A 282 4.26 15.97 -22.58
CA LEU A 282 3.18 15.09 -22.11
C LEU A 282 2.43 14.43 -23.29
N VAL A 283 2.44 13.10 -23.31
CA VAL A 283 1.74 12.29 -24.32
C VAL A 283 0.56 11.57 -23.65
N GLU A 284 -0.64 11.79 -24.18
CA GLU A 284 -1.83 11.01 -23.86
C GLU A 284 -1.81 9.69 -24.65
N HIS A 285 -1.93 8.59 -23.93
CA HIS A 285 -2.20 7.27 -24.47
C HIS A 285 -3.70 7.04 -24.46
N HIS A 286 -4.33 7.11 -25.63
CA HIS A 286 -5.76 7.02 -25.81
C HIS A 286 -6.16 5.67 -26.40
N TYR A 287 -7.09 4.98 -25.74
CA TYR A 287 -7.66 3.71 -26.19
C TYR A 287 -9.17 3.89 -26.33
N HIS A 288 -9.73 3.40 -27.43
CA HIS A 288 -11.15 3.53 -27.71
C HIS A 288 -11.70 2.26 -28.36
N GLY A 289 -12.89 1.84 -27.95
CA GLY A 289 -13.57 0.70 -28.53
C GLY A 289 -15.06 0.72 -28.20
N ASP A 290 -15.81 -0.04 -28.98
CA ASP A 290 -17.26 -0.15 -28.87
C ASP A 290 -17.64 -1.54 -28.39
N ILE A 291 -18.47 -1.60 -27.35
CA ILE A 291 -18.98 -2.85 -26.77
C ILE A 291 -20.47 -2.93 -27.06
N TYR A 292 -20.91 -4.05 -27.61
CA TYR A 292 -22.31 -4.27 -27.97
C TYR A 292 -22.96 -5.33 -27.07
N PHE A 293 -24.19 -5.05 -26.65
CA PHE A 293 -24.94 -5.87 -25.72
C PHE A 293 -26.23 -6.37 -26.39
N PRO A 294 -26.21 -7.56 -27.02
CA PRO A 294 -27.41 -8.15 -27.57
C PRO A 294 -28.29 -8.71 -26.44
N VAL A 295 -29.56 -8.29 -26.40
CA VAL A 295 -30.55 -8.73 -25.42
C VAL A 295 -31.81 -9.21 -26.15
N ALA A 296 -32.39 -10.32 -25.67
CA ALA A 296 -33.53 -10.95 -26.33
C ALA A 296 -34.75 -10.03 -26.40
N ASN A 297 -35.28 -9.81 -27.61
CA ASN A 297 -36.45 -8.96 -27.86
C ASN A 297 -36.28 -7.48 -27.47
N GLU A 298 -35.04 -6.99 -27.38
CA GLU A 298 -34.73 -5.60 -27.08
C GLU A 298 -33.86 -4.97 -28.18
N LEU A 299 -33.80 -3.63 -28.19
CA LEU A 299 -32.89 -2.89 -29.04
C LEU A 299 -31.43 -3.21 -28.71
N LEU A 300 -30.56 -3.23 -29.72
CA LEU A 300 -29.13 -3.38 -29.49
C LEU A 300 -28.61 -2.18 -28.69
N VAL A 301 -27.90 -2.44 -27.60
CA VAL A 301 -27.25 -1.41 -26.79
C VAL A 301 -25.76 -1.39 -27.09
N ARG A 302 -25.19 -0.19 -27.22
CA ARG A 302 -23.76 0.07 -27.41
C ARG A 302 -23.22 0.86 -26.23
N ALA A 303 -22.03 0.48 -25.76
CA ALA A 303 -21.17 1.34 -24.96
C ALA A 303 -19.98 1.81 -25.80
N ASP A 304 -19.96 3.11 -26.11
CA ASP A 304 -18.77 3.82 -26.60
C ASP A 304 -17.82 3.99 -25.42
N MET A 305 -16.71 3.25 -25.39
CA MET A 305 -15.75 3.26 -24.29
C MET A 305 -14.43 3.93 -24.69
N SER A 306 -13.87 4.70 -23.77
CA SER A 306 -12.50 5.23 -23.87
C SER A 306 -11.71 5.04 -22.57
N ILE A 307 -10.41 4.83 -22.71
CA ILE A 307 -9.42 4.84 -21.63
C ILE A 307 -8.30 5.77 -22.07
N SER A 308 -7.94 6.74 -21.24
CA SER A 308 -6.91 7.72 -21.51
C SER A 308 -5.94 7.78 -20.33
N MET A 309 -4.65 7.69 -20.64
CA MET A 309 -3.60 7.64 -19.63
C MET A 309 -2.52 8.67 -19.97
N VAL A 310 -2.10 9.44 -18.97
CA VAL A 310 -0.97 10.36 -19.07
C VAL A 310 0.07 9.96 -18.04
N TYR A 311 1.20 9.46 -18.50
CA TYR A 311 2.30 9.02 -17.64
C TYR A 311 3.06 10.24 -17.10
N GLU A 312 3.00 10.45 -15.78
CA GLU A 312 3.80 11.47 -15.09
C GLU A 312 5.11 10.87 -14.55
N LYS A 313 5.15 9.54 -14.38
CA LYS A 313 6.32 8.72 -14.06
C LYS A 313 6.28 7.44 -14.92
N PRO A 314 7.36 6.64 -14.99
CA PRO A 314 7.43 5.48 -15.90
C PRO A 314 6.30 4.46 -15.76
N LEU A 315 5.73 4.28 -14.56
CA LEU A 315 4.67 3.30 -14.27
C LEU A 315 3.50 3.92 -13.50
N SER A 316 3.34 5.24 -13.51
CA SER A 316 2.21 5.88 -12.82
C SER A 316 1.83 7.21 -13.46
N GLY A 317 0.57 7.60 -13.31
CA GLY A 317 0.12 8.89 -13.81
C GLY A 317 -1.37 9.09 -13.67
N LYS A 318 -1.94 9.94 -14.52
CA LYS A 318 -3.37 10.26 -14.52
C LYS A 318 -4.14 9.26 -15.38
N PHE A 319 -5.28 8.84 -14.87
CA PHE A 319 -6.18 7.91 -15.52
C PHE A 319 -7.54 8.55 -15.75
N TYR A 320 -8.06 8.39 -16.96
CA TYR A 320 -9.40 8.78 -17.33
C TYR A 320 -10.07 7.61 -18.07
N SER A 321 -11.27 7.22 -17.66
CA SER A 321 -12.09 6.27 -18.40
C SER A 321 -13.51 6.81 -18.54
N SER A 322 -14.10 6.61 -19.71
CA SER A 322 -15.47 7.03 -19.99
C SER A 322 -16.19 5.93 -20.75
N ALA A 323 -17.47 5.73 -20.43
CA ALA A 323 -18.37 4.86 -21.17
C ALA A 323 -19.69 5.61 -21.41
N CYS A 324 -20.07 5.77 -22.67
CA CYS A 324 -21.33 6.36 -23.09
C CYS A 324 -22.24 5.26 -23.62
N ILE A 325 -23.37 5.03 -22.97
CA ILE A 325 -24.30 3.94 -23.32
C ILE A 325 -25.52 4.50 -24.03
N THR A 326 -25.81 3.93 -25.21
CA THR A 326 -26.93 4.29 -26.08
C THR A 326 -27.57 3.04 -26.69
N ASP A 327 -28.87 3.06 -26.91
CA ASP A 327 -29.53 2.09 -27.78
C ASP A 327 -29.31 2.41 -29.28
N GLN A 328 -29.69 1.48 -30.14
CA GLN A 328 -29.54 1.59 -31.61
C GLN A 328 -30.34 2.74 -32.24
N ASP A 329 -31.41 3.19 -31.58
CA ASP A 329 -32.27 4.25 -32.08
C ASP A 329 -31.70 5.64 -31.76
N CYS A 330 -30.82 5.76 -30.75
CA CYS A 330 -30.16 6.99 -30.32
C CYS A 330 -31.14 8.14 -30.02
N MET A 331 -32.39 7.83 -29.66
CA MET A 331 -33.44 8.83 -29.43
C MET A 331 -33.26 9.57 -28.09
N THR A 332 -32.44 9.03 -27.19
CA THR A 332 -32.20 9.58 -25.86
C THR A 332 -30.77 10.06 -25.69
N THR A 333 -30.57 11.02 -24.77
CA THR A 333 -29.22 11.35 -24.28
C THR A 333 -28.53 10.10 -23.72
N PRO A 334 -27.22 9.91 -23.95
CA PRO A 334 -26.50 8.73 -23.47
C PRO A 334 -26.40 8.70 -21.95
N ILE A 335 -26.41 7.51 -21.37
CA ILE A 335 -25.94 7.32 -19.99
C ILE A 335 -24.43 7.49 -20.01
N LYS A 336 -23.88 8.43 -19.24
CA LYS A 336 -22.43 8.65 -19.18
C LYS A 336 -21.88 8.17 -17.86
N TYR A 337 -20.89 7.29 -17.92
CA TYR A 337 -20.11 6.85 -16.76
C TYR A 337 -18.66 7.29 -16.95
N GLN A 338 -18.15 8.10 -16.03
CA GLN A 338 -16.81 8.67 -16.12
C GLN A 338 -16.05 8.38 -14.83
N VAL A 339 -14.79 7.98 -14.97
CA VAL A 339 -13.87 7.68 -13.88
C VAL A 339 -12.62 8.53 -14.07
N ARG A 340 -12.21 9.25 -13.03
CA ARG A 340 -10.92 9.94 -12.95
C ARG A 340 -10.14 9.43 -11.76
N GLY A 341 -8.84 9.25 -11.92
CA GLY A 341 -7.99 8.78 -10.83
C GLY A 341 -6.50 8.86 -11.15
N ILE A 342 -5.72 8.29 -10.24
CA ILE A 342 -4.28 8.08 -10.40
C ILE A 342 -4.07 6.57 -10.56
N PHE A 343 -3.30 6.18 -11.58
CA PHE A 343 -2.97 4.77 -11.79
C PHE A 343 -1.52 4.47 -11.39
N GLU A 344 -1.31 3.24 -10.95
CA GLU A 344 -0.01 2.58 -10.91
C GLU A 344 -0.07 1.31 -11.77
N GLN A 345 0.94 1.12 -12.61
CA GLN A 345 1.04 0.00 -13.54
C GLN A 345 1.96 -1.09 -12.98
N TYR A 346 1.47 -2.32 -13.00
CA TYR A 346 2.16 -3.52 -12.54
C TYR A 346 2.18 -4.55 -13.65
N ARG A 347 3.27 -5.32 -13.76
CA ARG A 347 3.34 -6.46 -14.68
C ARG A 347 3.07 -7.75 -13.92
N GLN A 348 2.12 -8.53 -14.40
CA GLN A 348 1.70 -9.81 -13.82
C GLN A 348 1.50 -10.85 -14.93
N GLN A 349 1.18 -12.08 -14.54
CA GLN A 349 0.83 -13.15 -15.47
C GLN A 349 -0.54 -13.75 -15.13
N ILE A 350 -1.33 -14.02 -16.16
CA ILE A 350 -2.58 -14.79 -16.07
C ILE A 350 -2.42 -15.97 -17.02
N GLY A 351 -2.17 -17.17 -16.48
CA GLY A 351 -1.77 -18.31 -17.32
C GLY A 351 -0.47 -18.01 -18.07
N GLU A 352 -0.50 -18.12 -19.39
CA GLU A 352 0.64 -17.78 -20.27
C GLU A 352 0.61 -16.32 -20.76
N LEU A 353 -0.42 -15.54 -20.39
CA LEU A 353 -0.56 -14.15 -20.80
C LEU A 353 0.27 -13.24 -19.90
N ASP A 354 1.14 -12.44 -20.51
CA ASP A 354 1.74 -11.27 -19.86
C ASP A 354 0.71 -10.14 -19.79
N VAL A 355 0.39 -9.70 -18.58
CA VAL A 355 -0.70 -8.75 -18.33
C VAL A 355 -0.17 -7.51 -17.62
N ASP A 356 -0.47 -6.33 -18.18
CA ASP A 356 -0.31 -5.07 -17.47
C ASP A 356 -1.57 -4.80 -16.65
N VAL A 357 -1.39 -4.66 -15.33
CA VAL A 357 -2.45 -4.34 -14.38
C VAL A 357 -2.35 -2.88 -13.99
N PHE A 358 -3.42 -2.13 -14.22
CA PHE A 358 -3.53 -0.73 -13.84
C PHE A 358 -4.41 -0.65 -12.60
N HIS A 359 -3.78 -0.43 -11.45
CA HIS A 359 -4.46 -0.17 -10.18
C HIS A 359 -4.80 1.32 -10.11
N VAL A 360 -6.07 1.64 -10.27
CA VAL A 360 -6.57 3.02 -10.34
C VAL A 360 -7.19 3.40 -9.01
N LYS A 361 -6.53 4.33 -8.31
CA LYS A 361 -7.07 5.00 -7.12
C LYS A 361 -8.02 6.09 -7.58
N VAL A 362 -9.31 5.88 -7.35
CA VAL A 362 -10.38 6.72 -7.89
C VAL A 362 -10.43 8.05 -7.13
N GLN A 363 -10.41 9.15 -7.88
CA GLN A 363 -10.60 10.50 -7.33
C GLN A 363 -12.00 11.04 -7.59
N GLN A 364 -12.58 10.68 -8.74
CA GLN A 364 -13.92 11.13 -9.14
C GLN A 364 -14.62 10.04 -9.95
N LYS A 365 -15.91 9.81 -9.65
CA LYS A 365 -16.82 9.03 -10.50
C LYS A 365 -18.10 9.79 -10.74
N ASP A 366 -18.44 9.96 -12.00
CA ASP A 366 -19.67 10.60 -12.42
C ASP A 366 -20.54 9.60 -13.18
N LEU A 367 -21.76 9.39 -12.69
CA LEU A 367 -22.80 8.67 -13.43
C LEU A 367 -23.91 9.66 -13.75
N ILE A 368 -23.92 10.14 -14.99
CA ILE A 368 -24.89 11.09 -15.48
C ILE A 368 -26.08 10.30 -16.00
N LYS A 369 -27.21 10.40 -15.26
CA LYS A 369 -28.48 9.85 -15.71
C LYS A 369 -29.02 10.70 -16.86
N PRO A 370 -29.56 10.10 -17.93
CA PRO A 370 -30.22 10.86 -18.98
C PRO A 370 -31.63 11.32 -18.57
N ASP A 371 -32.15 12.35 -19.25
CA ASP A 371 -33.48 12.90 -19.00
C ASP A 371 -34.58 11.89 -19.37
N VAL A 372 -34.36 11.18 -20.48
CA VAL A 372 -35.19 10.07 -20.95
C VAL A 372 -34.26 8.89 -21.18
N VAL A 373 -34.66 7.70 -20.73
CA VAL A 373 -33.89 6.46 -20.93
C VAL A 373 -34.86 5.43 -21.48
N SER A 374 -34.50 4.73 -22.56
CA SER A 374 -35.29 3.61 -23.06
C SER A 374 -35.33 2.48 -22.02
N ASP A 375 -36.34 1.62 -22.11
CA ASP A 375 -36.46 0.47 -21.21
C ASP A 375 -35.24 -0.46 -21.34
N SER A 376 -34.72 -0.67 -22.56
CA SER A 376 -33.50 -1.47 -22.82
C SER A 376 -32.27 -0.88 -22.14
N ALA A 377 -32.09 0.44 -22.16
CA ALA A 377 -30.93 1.10 -21.54
C ALA A 377 -31.07 1.27 -20.01
N MET A 378 -32.29 1.22 -19.47
CA MET A 378 -32.55 1.43 -18.03
C MET A 378 -31.90 0.37 -17.14
N HIS A 379 -31.83 -0.88 -17.61
CA HIS A 379 -31.14 -1.96 -16.91
C HIS A 379 -29.65 -1.63 -16.69
N PHE A 380 -28.96 -1.16 -17.73
CA PHE A 380 -27.55 -0.77 -17.66
C PHE A 380 -27.31 0.36 -16.67
N TYR A 381 -28.17 1.38 -16.65
CA TYR A 381 -28.07 2.46 -15.66
C TYR A 381 -28.14 1.93 -14.22
N ARG A 382 -29.05 0.99 -13.95
CA ARG A 382 -29.22 0.41 -12.60
C ARG A 382 -28.00 -0.41 -12.18
N GLU A 383 -27.48 -1.25 -13.08
CA GLU A 383 -26.30 -2.06 -12.79
C GLU A 383 -25.05 -1.18 -12.57
N ILE A 384 -24.81 -0.17 -13.40
CA ILE A 384 -23.67 0.76 -13.20
C ILE A 384 -23.84 1.52 -11.89
N ARG A 385 -25.05 1.99 -11.57
CA ARG A 385 -25.32 2.71 -10.33
C ARG A 385 -25.02 1.87 -9.09
N LYS A 386 -25.31 0.56 -9.11
CA LYS A 386 -25.06 -0.36 -8.01
C LYS A 386 -23.56 -0.50 -7.71
N HIS A 387 -22.73 -0.52 -8.75
CA HIS A 387 -21.28 -0.63 -8.64
C HIS A 387 -20.60 0.72 -8.35
N ASN A 388 -21.11 1.82 -8.92
CA ASN A 388 -20.55 3.16 -8.75
C ASN A 388 -20.47 3.62 -7.28
N ILE A 389 -21.35 3.14 -6.41
CA ILE A 389 -21.44 3.58 -5.02
C ILE A 389 -20.34 2.98 -4.12
N ARG A 390 -19.65 1.91 -4.54
CA ARG A 390 -18.86 1.08 -3.61
C ARG A 390 -17.35 1.09 -3.83
N ASP A 391 -16.89 1.30 -5.06
CA ASP A 391 -15.50 1.00 -5.39
C ASP A 391 -14.62 2.27 -5.34
N GLU A 392 -13.71 2.35 -4.38
CA GLU A 392 -12.70 3.43 -4.29
C GLU A 392 -11.45 3.12 -5.13
N GLU A 393 -11.30 1.86 -5.54
CA GLU A 393 -10.19 1.37 -6.33
C GLU A 393 -10.72 0.50 -7.47
N LEU A 394 -10.12 0.62 -8.64
CA LEU A 394 -10.48 -0.13 -9.83
C LEU A 394 -9.26 -0.78 -10.46
N PHE A 395 -9.44 -1.96 -11.05
CA PHE A 395 -8.39 -2.71 -11.73
C PHE A 395 -8.75 -2.84 -13.20
N TYR A 396 -7.85 -2.38 -14.06
CA TYR A 396 -7.93 -2.58 -15.51
C TYR A 396 -6.78 -3.49 -15.93
N TYR A 397 -7.05 -4.44 -16.81
CA TYR A 397 -6.05 -5.41 -17.24
C TYR A 397 -5.84 -5.30 -18.74
N ARG A 398 -4.64 -4.93 -19.19
CA ARG A 398 -4.28 -5.01 -20.61
C ARG A 398 -3.59 -6.35 -20.85
N ILE A 399 -4.30 -7.25 -21.53
CA ILE A 399 -3.88 -8.64 -21.75
C ILE A 399 -3.18 -8.84 -23.10
N TYR A 400 -3.36 -7.90 -24.02
CA TYR A 400 -2.75 -7.88 -25.34
C TYR A 400 -2.54 -6.44 -25.77
N THR A 401 -1.44 -6.17 -26.46
CA THR A 401 -1.18 -4.88 -27.09
C THR A 401 -0.30 -5.06 -28.31
N ASP A 402 -0.60 -4.33 -29.38
CA ASP A 402 0.28 -4.16 -30.53
C ASP A 402 0.52 -2.65 -30.76
N LYS A 403 0.92 -2.27 -31.97
CA LYS A 403 1.22 -0.86 -32.31
C LYS A 403 -0.03 0.02 -32.40
N GLU A 404 -1.18 -0.55 -32.71
CA GLU A 404 -2.40 0.18 -33.10
C GLU A 404 -3.60 -0.23 -32.27
N THR A 405 -3.52 -1.31 -31.49
CA THR A 405 -4.63 -1.85 -30.72
C THR A 405 -4.20 -2.48 -29.39
N ALA A 406 -5.17 -2.67 -28.50
CA ALA A 406 -4.99 -3.39 -27.25
C ALA A 406 -6.29 -4.06 -26.80
N VAL A 407 -6.17 -5.18 -26.08
CA VAL A 407 -7.30 -5.86 -25.44
C VAL A 407 -7.27 -5.61 -23.95
N TRP A 408 -8.41 -5.17 -23.43
CA TRP A 408 -8.61 -4.79 -22.05
C TRP A 408 -9.67 -5.64 -21.39
N VAL A 409 -9.45 -6.00 -20.12
CA VAL A 409 -10.51 -6.35 -19.17
C VAL A 409 -10.83 -5.09 -18.38
N VAL A 410 -12.08 -4.64 -18.48
CA VAL A 410 -12.55 -3.36 -17.93
C VAL A 410 -13.64 -3.58 -16.89
N PRO A 411 -13.62 -2.83 -15.76
CA PRO A 411 -14.61 -2.94 -14.71
C PRO A 411 -15.90 -2.14 -15.07
N LEU A 412 -16.59 -2.55 -16.12
CA LEU A 412 -17.86 -1.95 -16.60
C LEU A 412 -18.98 -2.98 -16.46
N LEU A 413 -20.02 -2.70 -15.65
CA LEU A 413 -21.13 -3.65 -15.33
C LEU A 413 -20.70 -4.94 -14.61
N GLY A 414 -19.43 -5.07 -14.25
CA GLY A 414 -18.78 -6.33 -13.90
C GLY A 414 -17.36 -6.27 -14.46
N ASN A 415 -16.83 -7.38 -14.96
CA ASN A 415 -15.61 -7.36 -15.78
C ASN A 415 -15.92 -7.82 -17.19
N LEU A 416 -15.60 -6.98 -18.18
CA LEU A 416 -15.84 -7.26 -19.60
C LEU A 416 -14.54 -7.20 -20.39
N ILE A 417 -14.44 -8.01 -21.44
CA ILE A 417 -13.33 -7.93 -22.39
C ILE A 417 -13.68 -7.05 -23.58
N THR A 418 -12.71 -6.24 -24.01
CA THR A 418 -12.88 -5.34 -25.15
C THR A 418 -11.57 -5.12 -25.88
N TRP A 419 -11.60 -5.28 -27.18
CA TRP A 419 -10.54 -4.84 -28.08
C TRP A 419 -10.73 -3.35 -28.39
N THR A 420 -9.65 -2.60 -28.33
CA THR A 420 -9.63 -1.15 -28.50
C THR A 420 -8.59 -0.75 -29.52
N LYS A 421 -8.86 0.31 -30.29
CA LYS A 421 -7.86 1.03 -31.08
C LYS A 421 -7.04 1.91 -30.15
N TYR A 422 -5.79 2.14 -30.49
CA TYR A 422 -4.83 2.89 -29.73
C TYR A 422 -4.28 4.05 -30.55
N GLU A 423 -4.32 5.24 -29.95
CA GLU A 423 -3.80 6.48 -30.52
C GLU A 423 -2.92 7.18 -29.48
N LYS A 424 -1.79 7.75 -29.92
CA LYS A 424 -0.99 8.66 -29.11
C LYS A 424 -1.34 10.09 -29.48
N VAL A 425 -1.65 10.91 -28.50
CA VAL A 425 -1.98 12.33 -28.69
C VAL A 425 -1.00 13.17 -27.89
N ALA A 426 -0.29 14.10 -28.54
CA ALA A 426 0.54 15.07 -27.84
C ALA A 426 -0.35 16.15 -27.22
N LEU A 427 -0.12 16.47 -25.94
CA LEU A 427 -0.91 17.42 -25.15
C LEU A 427 -0.36 18.85 -25.18
#